data_AF-A0A364NH86-F1
#
_entry.id   AF-A0A364NH86-F1
#
_cell.length_a   1.000
_cell.length_b   1.000
_cell.length_c   1.000
_cell.angle_alpha   90.00
_cell.angle_beta   90.00
_cell.angle_gamma   90.00
#
_symmetry.space_group_name_H-M   'P 1'
#
loop_
_entity.id
_entity.type
_entity.pdbx_description
1 polymer ?
#
loop_
_entity_poly.entity_id
_entity_poly.type
_entity_poly.pdbx_seq_one_letter_code
_entity_poly.pdbx_strand_id
1 'polypeptide(L)'
;MRNVWKDPVWSSVIAGLILAIGQLFFGLWGYVSVGAGWLWSTITANVPIPLWLIITGIPILILLIPVITRLIPDKEPNFTKYTRDHILGIDWSWKWIPPNKVRTEYKFDELTPRCPTCKSALNIDDYDGRLVYCINDSCKVSANKSALYP
;
A
#
# COMPACT_ATOMS: atom_id res chain seq x y z
N MET A 1 24.68 -24.87 -18.87
CA MET A 1 24.90 -23.72 -17.97
C MET A 1 26.41 -23.54 -17.81
N ARG A 2 26.98 -22.38 -18.18
CA ARG A 2 28.42 -22.10 -18.00
C ARG A 2 28.66 -21.64 -16.57
N ASN A 3 29.55 -22.33 -15.86
CA ASN A 3 29.89 -22.00 -14.48
C ASN A 3 30.87 -20.83 -14.47
N VAL A 4 30.36 -19.62 -14.30
CA VAL A 4 31.11 -18.34 -14.24
C VAL A 4 32.25 -18.36 -13.21
N TRP A 5 32.19 -19.28 -12.24
CA TRP A 5 33.19 -19.48 -11.19
C TRP A 5 34.53 -20.07 -11.64
N LYS A 6 34.63 -20.69 -12.84
CA LYS A 6 35.90 -21.27 -13.32
C LYS A 6 36.81 -20.27 -14.04
N ASP A 7 36.30 -19.08 -14.35
CA ASP A 7 37.09 -18.07 -15.05
C ASP A 7 37.93 -17.26 -14.05
N PRO A 8 39.27 -17.32 -14.14
CA PRO A 8 40.17 -16.70 -13.15
C PRO A 8 39.97 -15.18 -13.06
N VAL A 9 39.56 -14.55 -14.17
CA VAL A 9 39.29 -13.11 -14.25
C VAL A 9 38.03 -12.74 -13.48
N TRP A 10 36.93 -13.47 -13.68
CA TRP A 10 35.65 -13.18 -13.01
C TRP A 10 35.68 -13.51 -11.52
N SER A 11 36.40 -14.56 -11.12
CA SER A 11 36.61 -14.92 -9.71
C SER A 11 37.34 -13.82 -8.93
N SER A 12 38.36 -13.21 -9.55
CA SER A 12 39.11 -12.11 -8.93
C SER A 12 38.27 -10.85 -8.75
N VAL A 13 37.42 -10.50 -9.72
CA VAL A 13 36.52 -9.33 -9.63
C VAL A 13 35.50 -9.51 -8.52
N ILE A 14 34.90 -10.69 -8.40
CA ILE A 14 33.91 -10.98 -7.36
C ILE A 14 34.57 -10.98 -5.97
N ALA A 15 35.76 -11.57 -5.84
CA ALA A 15 36.51 -11.54 -4.58
C ALA A 15 36.88 -10.11 -4.15
N GLY A 16 37.30 -9.26 -5.10
CA GLY A 16 37.57 -7.85 -4.84
C GLY A 16 36.34 -7.08 -4.39
N LEU A 17 35.18 -7.33 -5.01
CA LEU A 17 33.92 -6.70 -4.64
C LEU A 17 33.48 -7.09 -3.21
N ILE A 18 33.60 -8.37 -2.85
CA ILE A 18 33.26 -8.87 -1.52
C ILE A 18 34.16 -8.25 -0.45
N LEU A 19 35.47 -8.13 -0.71
CA LEU A 19 36.40 -7.49 0.22
C LEU A 19 36.13 -5.98 0.37
N ALA A 20 35.81 -5.29 -0.73
CA ALA A 20 35.47 -3.86 -0.69
C ALA A 20 34.18 -3.60 0.10
N ILE A 21 33.14 -4.42 -0.10
CA ILE A 21 31.89 -4.34 0.66
C ILE A 21 32.13 -4.73 2.13
N GLY A 22 32.96 -5.76 2.37
CA GLY A 22 33.34 -6.21 3.72
C GLY A 22 34.07 -5.13 4.51
N GLN A 23 34.98 -4.37 3.90
CA GLN A 23 35.66 -3.23 4.55
C GLN A 23 34.69 -2.11 4.92
N LEU A 24 33.70 -1.83 4.07
CA LEU A 24 32.67 -0.83 4.36
C LEU A 24 31.81 -1.27 5.57
N PHE A 25 31.44 -2.55 5.61
CA PHE A 25 30.65 -3.14 6.69
C PHE A 25 31.41 -3.16 8.02
N PHE A 26 32.69 -3.55 8.02
CA PHE A 26 33.54 -3.54 9.22
C PHE A 26 33.86 -2.12 9.71
N GLY A 27 34.04 -1.15 8.81
CA GLY A 27 34.28 0.25 9.18
C GLY A 27 33.07 0.93 9.85
N LEU A 28 31.85 0.59 9.41
CA LEU A 28 30.61 1.06 10.04
C LEU A 28 30.34 0.38 11.37
N TRP A 29 30.75 -0.88 11.54
CA TRP A 29 30.56 -1.65 12.78
C TRP A 29 31.27 -1.03 13.99
N GLY A 30 32.39 -0.31 13.78
CA GLY A 30 33.05 0.46 14.84
C GLY A 30 32.16 1.57 15.40
N TYR A 31 31.45 2.31 14.55
CA TYR A 31 30.53 3.37 14.98
C TYR A 31 29.26 2.79 15.62
N VAL A 32 28.73 1.71 15.05
CA VAL A 32 27.56 1.03 15.61
C VAL A 32 27.87 0.42 16.98
N SER A 33 29.05 -0.18 17.17
CA SER A 33 29.43 -0.79 18.44
C SER A 33 29.70 0.25 19.54
N VAL A 34 30.27 1.42 19.20
CA VAL A 34 30.40 2.55 20.14
C VAL A 34 29.02 3.10 20.54
N GLY A 35 28.12 3.29 19.57
CA GLY A 35 26.74 3.71 19.84
C GLY A 35 25.97 2.69 20.69
N ALA A 36 26.14 1.40 20.41
CA ALA A 36 25.54 0.31 21.18
C ALA A 36 26.11 0.24 22.60
N GLY A 37 27.41 0.44 22.78
CA GLY A 37 28.05 0.51 24.10
C GLY A 37 27.54 1.69 24.93
N TRP A 38 27.39 2.87 24.31
CA TRP A 38 26.81 4.05 24.94
C TRP A 38 25.34 3.84 25.35
N LEU A 39 24.55 3.26 24.45
CA LEU A 39 23.14 2.94 24.70
C LEU A 39 23.01 1.90 25.81
N TRP A 40 23.82 0.85 25.76
CA TRP A 40 23.85 -0.19 26.79
C TRP A 40 24.26 0.38 28.14
N SER A 41 25.30 1.22 28.19
CA SER A 41 25.71 1.92 29.42
C SER A 41 24.63 2.86 29.95
N THR A 42 23.80 3.45 29.10
CA THR A 42 22.71 4.35 29.51
C THR A 42 21.52 3.55 30.05
N ILE A 43 21.22 2.40 29.46
CA ILE A 43 20.14 1.50 29.89
C ILE A 43 20.52 0.77 31.19
N THR A 44 21.78 0.37 31.33
CA THR A 44 22.30 -0.37 32.49
C THR A 44 22.89 0.53 33.57
N ALA A 45 23.00 1.83 33.33
CA ALA A 45 23.27 2.78 34.39
C ALA A 45 22.19 2.62 35.45
N ASN A 46 22.61 2.40 36.70
CA ASN A 46 21.73 2.46 37.87
C ASN A 46 21.30 3.92 38.06
N VAL A 47 20.44 4.41 37.17
CA VAL A 47 19.70 5.64 37.41
C VAL A 47 18.75 5.29 38.55
N PRO A 48 18.80 5.99 39.70
CA PRO A 48 17.80 5.84 40.73
C PRO A 48 16.51 6.43 40.17
N ILE A 49 15.81 5.67 39.31
CA ILE A 49 14.52 6.06 38.77
C ILE A 49 13.59 6.10 39.98
N PRO A 50 13.16 7.29 40.39
CA PRO A 50 12.40 7.40 41.62
C PRO A 50 11.05 6.72 41.39
N LEU A 51 10.66 5.85 42.34
CA LEU A 51 9.52 4.94 42.20
C LEU A 51 8.22 5.67 41.82
N TRP A 52 8.07 6.94 42.24
CA TRP A 52 6.93 7.78 41.89
C TRP A 52 6.81 8.00 40.38
N LEU A 53 7.90 8.14 39.62
CA LEU A 53 7.84 8.27 38.15
C LEU A 53 7.34 6.99 37.46
N ILE A 54 7.56 5.82 38.06
CA ILE A 54 7.00 4.56 37.55
C ILE A 54 5.51 4.50 37.88
N ILE A 55 5.15 4.84 39.12
CA ILE A 55 3.77 4.86 39.61
C ILE A 55 2.91 5.87 38.85
N THR A 56 3.44 7.04 38.50
CA THR A 56 2.69 8.08 37.77
C THR A 56 2.89 8.00 36.26
N GLY A 57 4.07 7.60 35.80
CA GLY A 57 4.41 7.56 34.37
C GLY A 57 3.68 6.45 33.62
N ILE A 58 3.57 5.24 34.20
CA ILE A 58 2.85 4.12 33.58
C ILE A 58 1.37 4.47 33.34
N PRO A 59 0.58 4.96 34.32
CA PRO A 59 -0.82 5.29 34.07
C PRO A 59 -1.00 6.47 33.11
N ILE A 60 -0.11 7.47 33.14
CA ILE A 60 -0.11 8.55 32.15
C ILE A 60 0.14 8.00 30.74
N LEU A 61 1.10 7.08 30.58
CA LEU A 61 1.39 6.46 29.29
C LEU A 61 0.18 5.66 28.77
N ILE A 62 -0.48 4.89 29.64
CA ILE A 62 -1.69 4.14 29.28
C ILE A 62 -2.83 5.09 28.87
N LEU A 63 -3.00 6.21 29.57
CA LEU A 63 -4.00 7.24 29.24
C LEU A 63 -3.71 7.96 27.91
N LEU A 64 -2.43 8.06 27.52
CA LEU A 64 -2.03 8.69 26.26
C LEU A 64 -2.28 7.79 25.04
N ILE A 65 -2.32 6.47 25.19
CA ILE A 65 -2.59 5.53 24.08
C ILE A 65 -3.86 5.90 23.29
N PRO A 66 -5.06 6.05 23.90
CA PRO A 66 -6.27 6.40 23.15
C PRO A 66 -6.23 7.81 22.54
N VAL A 67 -5.42 8.71 23.09
CA VAL A 67 -5.26 10.08 22.55
C VAL A 67 -4.40 10.02 21.29
N ILE A 68 -3.30 9.28 21.33
CA ILE A 68 -2.39 9.10 20.20
C ILE A 68 -3.08 8.34 19.06
N THR A 69 -3.86 7.29 19.36
CA THR A 69 -4.58 6.55 18.31
C THR A 69 -5.64 7.37 17.60
N ARG A 70 -6.23 8.38 18.27
CA ARG A 70 -7.15 9.34 17.62
C ARG A 70 -6.45 10.40 16.77
N LEU A 71 -5.18 10.67 17.06
CA LEU A 71 -4.38 11.67 16.33
C LEU A 71 -3.70 11.08 15.09
N ILE A 72 -3.59 9.76 15.00
CA ILE A 72 -3.09 9.08 13.80
C ILE A 72 -4.23 9.14 12.76
N PRO A 73 -4.08 9.91 11.66
CA PRO A 73 -5.07 9.88 10.61
C PRO A 73 -5.11 8.47 10.04
N ASP A 74 -6.32 7.91 9.94
CA ASP A 74 -6.54 6.64 9.26
C ASP A 74 -6.02 6.79 7.83
N LYS A 75 -4.88 6.15 7.54
CA LYS A 75 -4.29 6.19 6.22
C LYS A 75 -5.20 5.38 5.31
N GLU A 76 -5.94 6.07 4.45
CA GLU A 76 -6.76 5.40 3.44
C GLU A 76 -5.89 4.44 2.62
N PRO A 77 -6.28 3.17 2.50
CA PRO A 77 -5.48 2.19 1.80
C PRO A 77 -5.48 2.49 0.30
N ASN A 78 -4.35 2.25 -0.39
CA ASN A 78 -4.17 2.69 -1.79
C ASN A 78 -5.23 2.16 -2.77
N PHE A 79 -5.86 1.02 -2.47
CA PHE A 79 -6.89 0.44 -3.33
C PHE A 79 -8.17 1.29 -3.41
N THR A 80 -8.46 2.16 -2.42
CA THR A 80 -9.64 3.04 -2.46
C THR A 80 -9.57 4.07 -3.59
N LYS A 81 -8.37 4.30 -4.14
CA LYS A 81 -8.16 5.18 -5.32
C LYS A 81 -8.60 4.51 -6.63
N TYR A 82 -8.65 3.18 -6.67
CA TYR A 82 -9.06 2.43 -7.85
C TYR A 82 -10.60 2.42 -7.96
N THR A 83 -11.15 3.37 -8.71
CA THR A 83 -12.61 3.64 -8.78
C THR A 83 -13.16 3.59 -10.21
N ARG A 84 -12.29 3.38 -11.20
CA ARG A 84 -12.65 3.33 -12.61
C ARG A 84 -11.78 2.33 -13.34
N ASP A 85 -12.37 1.60 -14.27
CA ASP A 85 -11.65 0.69 -15.15
C ASP A 85 -12.39 0.48 -16.46
N HIS A 86 -11.67 0.02 -17.48
CA HIS A 86 -12.20 -0.25 -18.81
C HIS A 86 -12.29 -1.77 -19.04
N ILE A 87 -13.50 -2.31 -18.96
CA ILE A 87 -13.75 -3.75 -18.97
C ILE A 87 -14.75 -4.05 -20.08
N LEU A 88 -14.39 -4.97 -20.97
CA LEU A 88 -15.24 -5.41 -22.10
C LEU A 88 -15.71 -4.25 -22.99
N GLY A 89 -14.83 -3.25 -23.20
CA GLY A 89 -15.13 -2.09 -24.03
C GLY A 89 -16.10 -1.07 -23.39
N ILE A 90 -16.41 -1.24 -22.11
CA ILE A 90 -17.27 -0.36 -21.31
C ILE A 90 -16.44 0.27 -20.19
N ASP A 91 -16.62 1.56 -19.95
CA ASP A 91 -16.00 2.23 -18.81
C ASP A 91 -16.85 1.99 -17.57
N TRP A 92 -16.30 1.35 -16.55
CA TRP A 92 -16.97 1.17 -15.27
C TRP A 92 -16.49 2.24 -14.29
N SER A 93 -17.41 2.72 -13.47
CA SER A 93 -17.10 3.58 -12.33
C SER A 93 -17.82 3.08 -11.09
N TRP A 94 -17.15 3.03 -9.95
CA TRP A 94 -17.73 2.66 -8.67
C TRP A 94 -17.10 3.49 -7.55
N LYS A 95 -17.69 3.43 -6.36
CA LYS A 95 -17.16 4.06 -5.15
C LYS A 95 -16.86 3.00 -4.10
N TRP A 96 -15.80 3.22 -3.32
CA TRP A 96 -15.50 2.42 -2.16
C TRP A 96 -16.17 3.02 -0.93
N ILE A 97 -16.93 2.20 -0.21
CA ILE A 97 -17.49 2.54 1.08
C ILE A 97 -16.53 2.03 2.16
N PRO A 98 -16.05 2.90 3.05
CA PRO A 98 -15.17 2.49 4.13
C PRO A 98 -15.91 1.59 5.14
N PRO A 99 -15.17 0.74 5.87
CA PRO A 99 -15.74 -0.08 6.92
C PRO A 99 -16.43 0.80 7.98
N ASN A 100 -17.52 0.29 8.55
CA ASN A 100 -18.29 0.99 9.57
C ASN A 100 -18.47 0.07 10.80
N LYS A 101 -19.21 0.51 11.83
CA LYS A 101 -19.41 -0.29 13.05
C LYS A 101 -20.07 -1.65 12.82
N VAL A 102 -20.71 -1.86 11.67
CA VAL A 102 -21.44 -3.07 11.30
C VAL A 102 -20.64 -3.93 10.30
N ARG A 103 -19.76 -3.34 9.49
CA ARG A 103 -18.94 -4.03 8.50
C ARG A 103 -17.46 -3.71 8.69
N THR A 104 -16.67 -4.75 8.87
CA THR A 104 -15.22 -4.69 8.99
C THR A 104 -14.51 -4.58 7.64
N GLU A 105 -15.22 -4.75 6.53
CA GLU A 105 -14.65 -4.80 5.17
C GLU A 105 -15.14 -3.63 4.31
N TYR A 106 -14.29 -3.23 3.37
CA TYR A 106 -14.64 -2.26 2.33
C TYR A 106 -15.63 -2.88 1.34
N LYS A 107 -16.67 -2.12 0.99
CA LYS A 107 -17.66 -2.54 -0.01
C LYS A 107 -17.56 -1.63 -1.22
N PHE A 108 -17.69 -2.18 -2.43
CA PHE A 108 -17.95 -1.37 -3.62
C PHE A 108 -19.45 -1.06 -3.72
N ASP A 109 -19.77 0.17 -4.10
CA ASP A 109 -21.13 0.64 -4.32
C ASP A 109 -21.21 1.55 -5.56
N GLU A 110 -22.43 1.82 -6.02
CA GLU A 110 -22.71 2.64 -7.20
C GLU A 110 -21.95 2.17 -8.46
N LEU A 111 -21.88 0.86 -8.68
CA LEU A 111 -21.27 0.29 -9.88
C LEU A 111 -22.07 0.74 -11.11
N THR A 112 -21.54 1.75 -11.80
CA THR A 112 -22.21 2.43 -12.89
C THR A 112 -21.42 2.21 -14.18
N PRO A 113 -22.00 1.56 -15.19
CA PRO A 113 -21.43 1.47 -16.52
C PRO A 113 -21.54 2.82 -17.23
N ARG A 114 -20.50 3.21 -17.95
CA ARG A 114 -20.39 4.46 -18.69
C ARG A 114 -19.92 4.21 -20.12
N CYS A 115 -20.44 5.03 -21.03
CA CYS A 115 -20.02 4.97 -22.42
C CYS A 115 -18.55 5.46 -22.54
N PRO A 116 -17.66 4.73 -23.23
CA PRO A 116 -16.28 5.17 -23.41
C PRO A 116 -16.17 6.49 -24.18
N THR A 117 -17.10 6.75 -25.10
CA THR A 117 -17.10 7.93 -25.98
C THR A 117 -17.63 9.18 -25.29
N CYS A 118 -18.83 9.11 -24.70
CA CYS A 118 -19.53 10.27 -24.16
C CYS A 118 -19.57 10.32 -22.62
N LYS A 119 -19.02 9.32 -21.93
CA LYS A 119 -18.95 9.21 -20.47
C LYS A 119 -20.30 9.28 -19.74
N SER A 120 -21.41 9.24 -20.46
CA SER A 120 -22.76 9.18 -19.89
C SER A 120 -23.00 7.81 -19.24
N ALA A 121 -23.86 7.80 -18.22
CA ALA A 121 -24.34 6.55 -17.65
C ALA A 121 -25.05 5.71 -18.72
N LEU A 122 -24.70 4.43 -18.76
CA LEU A 122 -25.32 3.44 -19.61
C LEU A 122 -26.43 2.75 -18.82
N ASN A 123 -27.53 2.44 -19.48
CA ASN A 123 -28.55 1.57 -18.91
C ASN A 123 -28.31 0.13 -19.37
N ILE A 124 -28.23 -0.79 -18.42
CA ILE A 124 -28.14 -2.25 -18.66
C ILE A 124 -29.45 -2.86 -18.16
N ASP A 125 -30.58 -2.45 -18.73
CA ASP A 125 -31.92 -2.92 -18.36
C ASP A 125 -32.41 -4.04 -19.30
N ASP A 126 -31.53 -4.94 -19.74
CA ASP A 126 -31.93 -6.03 -20.63
C ASP A 126 -31.58 -7.39 -20.04
N TYR A 127 -32.61 -8.22 -19.85
CA TYR A 127 -32.52 -9.60 -19.36
C TYR A 127 -31.60 -10.48 -20.23
N ASP A 128 -31.33 -10.05 -21.47
CA ASP A 128 -30.45 -10.72 -22.42
C ASP A 128 -29.02 -10.13 -22.47
N GLY A 129 -28.76 -9.00 -21.79
CA GLY A 129 -27.44 -8.39 -21.64
C GLY A 129 -26.69 -8.06 -22.94
N ARG A 130 -27.41 -7.92 -24.07
CA ARG A 130 -26.85 -7.72 -25.43
C ARG A 130 -26.93 -6.28 -25.94
N LEU A 131 -27.86 -5.49 -25.42
CA LEU A 131 -28.08 -4.11 -25.83
C LEU A 131 -27.81 -3.18 -24.64
N VAL A 132 -26.90 -2.23 -24.85
CA VAL A 132 -26.60 -1.19 -23.87
C VAL A 132 -26.80 0.16 -24.53
N TYR A 133 -27.65 1.01 -23.93
CA TYR A 133 -27.94 2.34 -24.46
C TYR A 133 -27.54 3.43 -23.47
N CYS A 134 -27.17 4.59 -24.00
CA CYS A 134 -26.88 5.77 -23.18
C CYS A 134 -28.19 6.35 -22.65
N ILE A 135 -28.23 6.65 -21.35
CA ILE A 135 -29.41 7.29 -20.72
C ILE A 135 -29.60 8.73 -21.21
N ASN A 136 -28.52 9.35 -21.70
CA ASN A 136 -28.57 10.71 -22.24
C ASN A 136 -28.65 10.70 -23.78
N ASP A 137 -29.72 11.26 -24.31
CA ASP A 137 -30.02 11.40 -25.75
C ASP A 137 -28.95 12.18 -26.54
N SER A 138 -28.09 12.92 -25.84
CA SER A 138 -26.94 13.62 -26.45
C SER A 138 -25.91 12.66 -27.05
N CYS A 139 -25.96 11.38 -26.67
CA CYS A 139 -25.03 10.36 -27.13
C CYS A 139 -25.75 9.28 -27.95
N LYS A 140 -25.71 9.42 -29.28
CA LYS A 140 -26.29 8.45 -30.24
C LYS A 140 -25.45 7.18 -30.41
N VAL A 141 -24.77 6.72 -29.36
CA VAL A 141 -23.96 5.50 -29.41
C VAL A 141 -24.77 4.38 -28.77
N SER A 142 -25.45 3.59 -29.61
CA SER A 142 -25.95 2.26 -29.26
C SER A 142 -24.85 1.26 -29.60
N ALA A 143 -24.15 0.76 -28.58
CA ALA A 143 -23.14 -0.26 -28.78
C ALA A 143 -23.81 -1.63 -28.76
N ASN A 144 -23.81 -2.32 -29.89
CA ASN A 144 -24.17 -3.74 -29.93
C ASN A 144 -23.00 -4.52 -29.31
N LYS A 145 -23.25 -5.41 -28.34
CA LYS A 145 -22.19 -6.15 -27.64
C LYS A 145 -21.26 -6.91 -28.59
N SER A 146 -21.76 -7.29 -29.77
CA SER A 146 -21.03 -7.94 -30.86
C SER A 146 -20.08 -7.04 -31.67
N ALA A 147 -20.13 -5.71 -31.50
CA ALA A 147 -19.15 -4.78 -32.08
C ALA A 147 -17.97 -4.48 -31.12
N LEU A 148 -18.02 -5.00 -29.90
CA LEU A 148 -16.99 -4.87 -28.86
C LEU A 148 -16.07 -6.10 -28.78
N TYR A 149 -16.27 -7.09 -29.66
CA TYR A 149 -15.41 -8.25 -29.87
C TYR A 149 -14.88 -8.19 -31.31
N PRO A 150 -13.57 -7.98 -31.55
CA PRO A 150 -12.94 -8.43 -32.79
C PRO A 150 -12.86 -9.96 -32.84
#